data_AF-A0A7S3BJI2-F1
#
_entry.id   AF-A0A7S3BJI2-F1
#
_cell.length_a   1.000
_cell.length_b   1.000
_cell.length_c   1.000
_cell.angle_alpha   90.00
_cell.angle_beta   90.00
_cell.angle_gamma   90.00
#
_symmetry.space_group_name_H-M   'P 1'
#
loop_
_entity.id
_entity.type
_entity.pdbx_description
1 polymer ?
#
loop_
_entity_poly.entity_id
_entity_poly.type
_entity_poly.pdbx_seq_one_letter_code
_entity_poly.pdbx_strand_id
1 'polypeptide(L)'
;DAFCEAVALACEVAPSDYALGVSKLFLKAGCGSFLEDLATMDVSVVVPLLTAKIAQAKRRKGAANLLGNFTLMWWRKKKFTEKKLAAAVAQHKLRSIRARREYQKWSTERQARLKKEAEQRAKAEAERLKKEAAERARKEAEE
;
A
#
# COMPACT_ATOMS: atom_id res chain seq x y z
N ASP A 1 1.27 -29.54 -32.45
CA ASP A 1 0.25 -28.57 -31.97
C ASP A 1 0.62 -27.12 -32.25
N ALA A 2 1.83 -26.67 -31.90
CA ALA A 2 2.25 -25.26 -32.05
C ALA A 2 2.22 -24.69 -33.49
N PHE A 3 2.34 -25.53 -34.53
CA PHE A 3 2.29 -25.08 -35.92
C PHE A 3 0.86 -24.68 -36.34
N CYS A 4 -0.14 -25.54 -36.10
CA CYS A 4 -1.53 -25.26 -36.44
C CYS A 4 -2.07 -24.05 -35.68
N GLU A 5 -1.66 -23.89 -34.42
CA GLU A 5 -1.97 -22.70 -33.61
C GLU A 5 -1.36 -21.43 -34.21
N ALA A 6 -0.08 -21.49 -34.64
CA ALA A 6 0.58 -20.35 -35.25
C ALA A 6 -0.08 -19.93 -36.58
N VAL A 7 -0.56 -20.89 -37.38
CA VAL A 7 -1.27 -20.63 -38.64
C VAL A 7 -2.64 -19.99 -38.37
N ALA A 8 -3.41 -20.51 -37.42
CA ALA A 8 -4.70 -19.91 -37.03
C ALA A 8 -4.52 -18.47 -36.51
N LEU A 9 -3.50 -18.24 -35.67
CA LEU A 9 -3.17 -16.90 -35.16
C LEU A 9 -2.66 -15.96 -36.25
N ALA A 10 -1.90 -16.45 -37.22
CA ALA A 10 -1.39 -15.66 -38.35
C ALA A 10 -2.52 -15.16 -39.26
N CYS A 11 -3.58 -15.97 -39.38
CA CYS A 11 -4.78 -15.66 -40.16
C CYS A 11 -5.85 -14.95 -39.33
N GLU A 12 -5.48 -14.44 -38.14
CA GLU A 12 -6.33 -13.60 -37.29
C GLU A 12 -7.61 -14.31 -36.78
N VAL A 13 -7.59 -15.65 -36.71
CA VAL A 13 -8.69 -16.43 -36.10
C VAL A 13 -8.67 -16.20 -34.59
N ALA A 14 -9.80 -15.81 -34.02
CA ALA A 14 -9.89 -15.56 -32.58
C ALA A 14 -9.67 -16.86 -31.79
N PRO A 15 -9.01 -16.82 -30.62
CA PRO A 15 -8.81 -18.02 -29.78
C PRO A 15 -10.10 -18.71 -29.31
N SER A 16 -11.24 -18.02 -29.37
CA SER A 16 -12.56 -18.57 -29.08
C SER A 16 -13.15 -19.42 -30.22
N ASP A 17 -12.63 -19.26 -31.43
CA ASP A 17 -13.18 -19.85 -32.65
C ASP A 17 -12.41 -21.07 -33.14
N TYR A 18 -11.33 -21.44 -32.44
CA TYR A 18 -10.60 -22.68 -32.68
C TYR A 18 -10.22 -23.39 -31.38
N ALA A 19 -10.06 -24.70 -31.45
CA ALA A 19 -9.57 -25.52 -30.35
C ALA A 19 -8.51 -26.50 -30.86
N LEU A 20 -7.43 -26.68 -30.10
CA LEU A 20 -6.37 -27.63 -30.40
C LEU A 20 -6.65 -28.93 -29.66
N GLY A 21 -6.95 -29.99 -30.41
CA GLY A 21 -6.89 -31.36 -29.90
C GLY A 21 -5.48 -31.94 -30.02
N VAL A 22 -5.26 -33.10 -29.42
CA VAL A 22 -3.95 -33.80 -29.42
C VAL A 22 -3.44 -34.12 -30.83
N SER A 23 -4.34 -34.28 -31.80
CA SER A 23 -3.99 -34.66 -33.18
C SER A 23 -4.66 -33.81 -34.26
N LYS A 24 -5.62 -32.95 -33.90
CA LYS A 24 -6.45 -32.21 -34.86
C LYS A 24 -6.73 -30.80 -34.35
N LEU A 25 -6.75 -29.84 -35.28
CA LEU A 25 -7.29 -28.50 -35.05
C LEU A 25 -8.80 -28.54 -35.33
N PHE A 26 -9.60 -28.11 -34.37
CA PHE A 26 -11.04 -27.92 -34.53
C PHE A 26 -11.32 -26.45 -34.78
N LEU A 27 -12.06 -26.15 -35.84
CA LEU A 27 -12.48 -24.80 -36.19
C LEU A 27 -14.01 -24.72 -36.11
N LYS A 28 -14.51 -23.58 -35.64
CA LYS A 28 -15.95 -23.29 -35.67
C LYS A 28 -16.40 -23.13 -37.13
N ALA A 29 -17.68 -23.42 -37.39
CA ALA A 29 -18.22 -23.38 -38.74
C ALA A 29 -18.00 -22.00 -39.39
N GLY A 30 -17.48 -21.99 -40.62
CA GLY A 30 -17.13 -20.76 -41.35
C GLY A 30 -15.76 -20.16 -41.02
N CYS A 31 -15.16 -20.51 -39.88
CA CYS A 31 -13.84 -20.01 -39.48
C CYS A 31 -12.67 -20.71 -40.18
N GLY A 32 -12.94 -21.72 -41.02
CA GLY A 32 -11.94 -22.45 -41.81
C GLY A 32 -11.80 -21.98 -43.26
N SER A 33 -12.57 -20.99 -43.71
CA SER A 33 -12.51 -20.49 -45.10
C SER A 33 -11.09 -20.02 -45.49
N PHE A 34 -10.34 -19.48 -44.53
CA PHE A 34 -8.96 -19.05 -44.76
C PHE A 34 -8.04 -20.20 -45.19
N LEU A 35 -8.32 -21.45 -44.80
CA LEU A 35 -7.53 -22.61 -45.21
C LEU A 35 -7.78 -22.94 -46.68
N GLU A 36 -9.01 -22.75 -47.15
CA GLU A 36 -9.37 -22.91 -48.57
C GLU A 36 -8.73 -21.81 -49.42
N ASP A 37 -8.76 -20.57 -48.94
CA ASP A 37 -8.10 -19.44 -49.61
C ASP A 37 -6.57 -19.62 -49.67
N LEU A 38 -5.95 -20.15 -48.61
CA LEU A 38 -4.52 -20.47 -48.59
C LEU A 38 -4.17 -21.67 -49.46
N ALA A 39 -5.05 -22.67 -49.57
CA ALA A 39 -4.83 -23.85 -50.40
C ALA A 39 -4.84 -23.52 -51.90
N THR A 40 -5.52 -22.44 -52.30
CA THR A 40 -5.57 -21.97 -53.69
C THR A 40 -4.40 -21.05 -54.07
N MET A 41 -3.63 -20.56 -53.10
CA MET A 41 -2.47 -19.69 -53.34
C MET A 41 -1.18 -20.47 -53.55
N ASP A 42 -0.26 -19.90 -54.34
CA ASP A 42 1.06 -20.50 -54.56
C ASP A 42 1.91 -20.47 -53.27
N VAL A 43 2.55 -21.60 -52.98
CA VAL A 43 3.31 -21.86 -51.74
C VAL A 43 4.45 -20.85 -51.58
N SER A 44 5.03 -20.41 -52.70
CA SER A 44 6.11 -19.42 -52.75
C SER A 44 5.71 -18.05 -52.17
N VAL A 45 4.43 -17.70 -52.23
CA VAL A 45 3.85 -16.43 -51.75
C VAL A 45 3.31 -16.57 -50.32
N VAL A 46 2.69 -17.71 -50.02
CA VAL A 46 2.04 -17.97 -48.73
C VAL A 46 3.04 -18.05 -47.58
N VAL A 47 4.18 -18.73 -47.78
CA VAL A 47 5.17 -18.95 -46.72
C VAL A 47 5.77 -17.62 -46.19
N PRO A 48 6.21 -16.68 -47.04
CA PRO A 48 6.66 -15.35 -46.59
C PRO A 48 5.57 -14.53 -45.87
N LEU A 49 4.32 -14.60 -46.33
CA LEU A 49 3.21 -13.86 -45.72
C LEU A 49 2.89 -14.39 -44.32
N LEU A 50 2.79 -15.72 -44.16
CA LEU A 50 2.52 -16.35 -42.87
C LEU A 50 3.67 -16.11 -41.88
N THR A 51 4.92 -16.21 -42.32
CA THR A 51 6.08 -15.95 -41.44
C THR A 51 6.13 -14.50 -40.95
N ALA A 52 5.83 -13.52 -41.81
CA ALA A 52 5.73 -12.11 -41.44
C ALA A 52 4.60 -11.87 -40.41
N LYS A 53 3.41 -12.47 -40.63
CA LYS A 53 2.26 -12.37 -39.72
C LYS A 53 2.53 -13.02 -38.37
N ILE A 54 3.17 -14.20 -38.34
CA ILE A 54 3.59 -14.88 -37.11
C ILE A 54 4.59 -14.01 -36.33
N ALA A 55 5.56 -13.39 -37.02
CA ALA A 55 6.52 -12.48 -36.38
C ALA A 55 5.82 -11.24 -35.78
N GLN A 56 4.85 -10.66 -36.51
CA GLN A 56 4.05 -9.54 -36.01
C GLN A 56 3.21 -9.93 -34.78
N ALA A 57 2.57 -11.10 -34.79
CA ALA A 57 1.80 -11.61 -33.66
C ALA A 57 2.67 -11.81 -32.40
N LYS A 58 3.86 -12.40 -32.56
CA LYS A 58 4.83 -12.53 -31.46
C LYS A 58 5.25 -11.18 -30.88
N ARG A 59 5.50 -10.18 -31.73
CA ARG A 59 5.82 -8.80 -31.29
C ARG A 59 4.67 -8.17 -30.51
N ARG A 60 3.42 -8.32 -30.97
CA ARG A 60 2.22 -7.81 -30.27
C ARG A 60 2.06 -8.44 -28.90
N LYS A 61 2.23 -9.77 -28.77
CA LYS A 61 2.17 -10.47 -27.48
C LYS A 61 3.25 -10.01 -26.50
N GLY A 62 4.48 -9.82 -26.98
CA GLY A 62 5.57 -9.26 -26.18
C GLY A 62 5.29 -7.83 -25.70
N ALA A 63 4.80 -6.98 -26.60
CA ALA A 63 4.43 -5.59 -26.28
C ALA A 63 3.27 -5.50 -25.27
N ALA A 64 2.25 -6.36 -25.40
CA ALA A 64 1.12 -6.41 -24.48
C ALA A 64 1.57 -6.75 -23.05
N ASN A 65 2.45 -7.74 -22.89
CA ASN A 65 3.01 -8.09 -21.58
C ASN A 65 3.83 -6.95 -20.97
N LEU A 66 4.63 -6.28 -21.78
CA LEU A 66 5.45 -5.15 -21.34
C LEU A 66 4.57 -3.98 -20.86
N LEU A 67 3.60 -3.58 -21.68
CA LEU A 67 2.65 -2.50 -21.35
C LEU A 67 1.80 -2.84 -20.12
N GLY A 68 1.31 -4.08 -20.03
CA GLY A 68 0.55 -4.56 -18.87
C GLY A 68 1.37 -4.53 -17.57
N ASN A 69 2.65 -4.91 -17.64
CA ASN A 69 3.54 -4.84 -16.48
C ASN A 69 3.85 -3.39 -16.08
N PHE A 70 4.04 -2.48 -17.05
CA PHE A 70 4.27 -1.06 -16.77
C PHE A 70 3.08 -0.41 -16.07
N THR A 71 1.87 -0.63 -16.56
CA THR A 71 0.65 -0.07 -15.95
C THR A 71 0.40 -0.64 -14.56
N LEU A 72 0.58 -1.96 -14.39
CA LEU A 72 0.46 -2.61 -13.08
C LEU A 72 1.47 -2.06 -12.07
N MET A 73 2.73 -1.91 -12.47
CA MET A 73 3.79 -1.38 -11.60
C MET A 73 3.55 0.08 -11.23
N TRP A 74 3.12 0.90 -12.19
CA TRP A 74 2.74 2.29 -11.91
C TRP A 74 1.61 2.36 -10.88
N TRP A 75 0.55 1.56 -11.06
CA TRP A 75 -0.59 1.54 -10.14
C TRP A 75 -0.17 1.07 -8.73
N ARG A 76 0.63 0.00 -8.64
CA ARG A 76 1.17 -0.50 -7.36
C ARG A 76 2.01 0.55 -6.65
N LYS A 77 2.89 1.24 -7.38
CA LYS A 77 3.73 2.32 -6.85
C LYS A 77 2.88 3.46 -6.30
N LYS A 78 1.86 3.90 -7.04
CA LYS A 78 0.92 4.93 -6.61
C LYS A 78 0.20 4.54 -5.31
N LYS A 79 -0.35 3.32 -5.25
CA LYS A 79 -1.02 2.80 -4.04
C LYS A 79 -0.08 2.69 -2.85
N PHE A 80 1.15 2.27 -3.07
CA PHE A 80 2.17 2.21 -2.02
C PHE A 80 2.49 3.59 -1.47
N THR A 81 2.70 4.59 -2.34
CA THR A 81 3.01 5.96 -1.91
C THR A 81 1.87 6.59 -1.11
N GLU A 82 0.61 6.39 -1.52
CA GLU A 82 -0.58 6.84 -0.80
C GLU A 82 -0.64 6.24 0.62
N LYS A 83 -0.47 4.91 0.72
CA LYS A 83 -0.48 4.20 2.01
C LYS A 83 0.68 4.62 2.92
N LYS A 84 1.87 4.80 2.35
CA LYS A 84 3.06 5.24 3.09
C LYS A 84 2.84 6.63 3.71
N LEU A 85 2.29 7.57 2.95
CA LEU A 85 1.97 8.91 3.45
C LEU A 85 0.93 8.85 4.57
N ALA A 86 -0.16 8.10 4.37
CA ALA A 86 -1.21 7.93 5.38
C ALA A 86 -0.66 7.33 6.68
N ALA A 87 0.21 6.32 6.58
CA ALA A 87 0.87 5.71 7.74
C ALA A 87 1.76 6.72 8.48
N ALA A 88 2.54 7.53 7.77
CA ALA A 88 3.40 8.55 8.38
C ALA A 88 2.58 9.59 9.16
N VAL A 89 1.48 10.08 8.58
CA VAL A 89 0.58 11.03 9.25
C VAL A 89 -0.08 10.40 10.49
N ALA A 90 -0.55 9.16 10.38
CA ALA A 90 -1.15 8.44 11.50
C ALA A 90 -0.14 8.23 12.65
N GLN A 91 1.08 7.80 12.33
CA GLN A 91 2.16 7.64 13.31
C GLN A 91 2.51 8.96 14.01
N HIS A 92 2.64 10.06 13.25
CA HIS A 92 2.92 11.37 13.81
C HIS A 92 1.82 11.82 14.79
N LYS A 93 0.54 11.65 14.42
CA LYS A 93 -0.60 11.97 15.29
C LYS A 93 -0.59 11.11 16.56
N LEU A 94 -0.37 9.81 16.44
CA LEU A 94 -0.31 8.90 17.59
C LEU A 94 0.82 9.27 18.55
N ARG A 95 2.02 9.56 18.03
CA ARG A 95 3.16 10.02 18.84
C ARG A 95 2.85 11.33 19.55
N SER A 96 2.24 12.29 18.86
CA SER A 96 1.84 13.57 19.44
C SER A 96 0.80 13.40 20.56
N ILE A 97 -0.20 12.53 20.36
CA ILE A 97 -1.21 12.24 21.38
C ILE A 97 -0.58 11.60 22.61
N ARG A 98 0.34 10.64 22.41
CA ARG A 98 1.06 9.99 23.51
C ARG A 98 1.87 11.01 24.31
N ALA A 99 2.65 11.85 23.65
CA ALA A 99 3.45 12.89 24.30
C ALA A 99 2.56 13.87 25.09
N ARG A 100 1.42 14.28 24.55
CA ARG A 100 0.45 15.14 25.26
C ARG A 100 -0.09 14.46 26.52
N ARG A 101 -0.44 13.17 26.44
CA ARG A 101 -0.93 12.41 27.60
C ARG A 101 0.14 12.28 28.69
N GLU A 102 1.37 12.00 28.30
CA GLU A 102 2.51 11.92 29.23
C GLU A 102 2.79 13.27 29.89
N TYR A 103 2.79 14.35 29.12
CA TYR A 103 2.94 15.71 29.65
C TYR A 103 1.81 16.09 30.62
N GLN A 104 0.56 15.76 30.28
CA GLN A 104 -0.58 16.05 31.15
C GLN A 104 -0.46 15.33 32.50
N LYS A 105 -0.08 14.05 32.49
CA LYS A 105 0.20 13.28 33.72
C LYS A 105 1.30 13.96 34.55
N TRP A 106 2.43 14.26 33.94
CA TRP A 106 3.54 14.94 34.60
C TRP A 106 3.14 16.29 35.19
N SER A 107 2.37 17.09 34.46
CA SER A 107 1.87 18.39 34.93
C SER A 107 0.95 18.24 36.14
N THR A 108 0.05 17.26 36.13
CA THR A 108 -0.84 17.00 37.28
C THR A 108 -0.09 16.52 38.50
N GLU A 109 0.91 15.64 38.33
CA GLU A 109 1.78 15.16 39.41
C GLU A 109 2.60 16.31 40.01
N ARG A 110 3.15 17.17 39.16
CA ARG A 110 3.90 18.36 39.59
C ARG A 110 3.02 19.32 40.40
N GLN A 111 1.81 19.61 39.93
CA GLN A 111 0.87 20.47 40.67
C GLN A 111 0.48 19.86 42.01
N ALA A 112 0.24 18.54 42.08
CA ALA A 112 -0.04 17.85 43.32
C ALA A 112 1.15 17.92 44.30
N ARG A 113 2.38 17.81 43.80
CA ARG A 113 3.59 17.92 44.62
C ARG A 113 3.77 19.33 45.18
N LEU A 114 3.59 20.35 44.34
CA LEU A 114 3.66 21.76 44.77
C LEU A 114 2.60 22.09 45.82
N LYS A 115 1.36 21.58 45.68
CA LYS A 115 0.30 21.73 46.69
C LYS A 115 0.70 21.09 48.02
N LYS A 116 1.22 19.85 48.00
CA LYS A 116 1.70 19.16 49.21
C LYS A 116 2.86 19.91 49.87
N GLU A 117 3.83 20.40 49.10
CA GLU A 117 4.95 21.20 49.61
C GLU A 117 4.46 22.52 50.23
N ALA A 118 3.48 23.19 49.62
CA ALA A 118 2.87 24.41 50.17
C ALA A 118 2.09 24.14 51.47
N GLU A 119 1.31 23.06 51.53
CA GLU A 119 0.61 22.65 52.75
C GLU A 119 1.58 22.29 53.89
N GLN A 120 2.69 21.64 53.58
CA GLN A 120 3.74 21.33 54.55
C GLN A 120 4.42 22.60 55.07
N ARG A 121 4.72 23.56 54.20
CA ARG A 121 5.27 24.87 54.60
C ARG A 121 4.29 25.64 55.48
N ALA A 122 3.02 25.69 55.11
CA ALA A 122 1.99 26.36 55.92
C ALA A 122 1.82 25.71 57.30
N LYS A 123 1.89 24.38 57.40
CA LYS A 123 1.88 23.66 58.69
C LYS A 123 3.12 23.96 59.53
N ALA A 124 4.30 23.96 58.92
CA ALA A 124 5.55 24.28 59.60
C ALA A 124 5.59 25.73 60.09
N GLU A 125 5.10 26.69 59.31
CA GLU A 125 4.95 28.09 59.71
C GLU A 125 3.92 28.25 60.83
N ALA A 126 2.76 27.61 60.74
CA ALA A 126 1.76 27.62 61.80
C ALA A 126 2.30 27.00 63.11
N GLU A 127 3.13 25.95 63.03
CA GLU A 127 3.79 25.36 64.20
C GLU A 127 4.85 26.29 64.79
N ARG A 128 5.63 26.99 63.96
CA ARG A 128 6.59 28.02 64.41
C ARG A 128 5.87 29.17 65.12
N LEU A 129 4.80 29.70 64.53
CA LEU A 129 3.99 30.76 65.14
C LEU A 129 3.36 30.32 66.47
N LYS A 130 2.92 29.05 66.58
CA LYS A 130 2.42 28.50 67.86
C LYS A 130 3.52 28.41 68.92
N LYS A 131 4.74 27.99 68.54
CA LYS A 131 5.88 27.94 69.45
C LYS A 131 6.29 29.34 69.91
N GLU A 132 6.38 30.29 68.99
CA GLU A 132 6.69 31.70 69.30
C GLU A 132 5.60 32.35 70.18
N ALA A 133 4.33 32.07 69.93
CA ALA A 133 3.23 32.55 70.77
C ALA A 133 3.27 31.93 72.18
N ALA A 134 3.58 30.63 72.29
CA ALA A 134 3.74 29.95 73.57
C ALA A 134 4.95 30.46 74.35
N GLU A 135 6.06 30.79 73.69
CA GLU A 135 7.23 31.40 74.33
C GLU A 135 6.95 32.82 74.80
N ARG A 136 6.22 33.62 74.02
CA ARG A 136 5.78 34.97 74.45
C ARG A 136 4.86 34.91 75.67
N ALA A 137 3.88 34.01 75.66
CA ALA A 137 2.97 33.81 76.80
C ALA A 137 3.69 33.31 78.07
N ARG A 138 4.80 32.57 77.94
CA ARG A 138 5.63 32.17 79.08
C ARG A 138 6.42 33.34 79.66
N LYS A 139 6.99 34.20 78.80
CA LYS A 139 7.72 35.40 79.23
C LYS A 139 6.81 36.40 79.92
N GLU A 140 5.58 36.60 79.42
CA GLU A 140 4.57 37.46 80.04
C GLU A 140 4.02 36.90 81.38
N ALA A 141 4.22 35.62 81.68
CA ALA A 141 3.82 35.00 82.95
C ALA A 141 4.95 34.94 83.99
N GLU A 142 6.19 35.25 83.59
CA GLU A 142 7.37 35.34 84.47
C GLU A 142 7.69 36.78 84.90
N GLU A 143 7.05 37.79 84.27
CA GLU A 143 7.00 39.20 84.73
C GLU A 143 5.85 39.45 85.71
#